data_AF-A0A2E8D1C1-F1
#
_entry.id   AF-A0A2E8D1C1-F1
#
_cell.length_a   1.000
_cell.length_b   1.000
_cell.length_c   1.000
_cell.angle_alpha   90.00
_cell.angle_beta   90.00
_cell.angle_gamma   90.00
#
_symmetry.space_group_name_H-M   'P 1'
#
loop_
_entity.id
_entity.type
_entity.pdbx_description
1 polymer ?
#
loop_
_entity_poly.entity_id
_entity_poly.type
_entity_poly.pdbx_seq_one_letter_code
_entity_poly.pdbx_strand_id
1 'polypeptide(L)'
;MGRRLSGKCKTAGGWAMLTYHPVNGKLYNVVSDEHAMGLLWMATPLVVIDVYEHAFYIDYHNRKAEYVENFMDHIDWSTVNDRYRAASA
;
A
#
# COMPACT_ATOMS: atom_id res chain seq x y z
N MET A 1 -3.94 -10.85 -2.89
CA MET A 1 -4.04 -9.51 -2.26
C MET A 1 -3.62 -8.36 -3.18
N GLY A 2 -2.49 -8.48 -3.90
CA GLY A 2 -1.95 -7.39 -4.73
C GLY A 2 -2.91 -6.70 -5.70
N ARG A 3 -3.76 -7.44 -6.43
CA ARG A 3 -4.68 -6.83 -7.43
C ARG A 3 -5.66 -5.80 -6.84
N ARG A 4 -6.16 -6.01 -5.61
CA ARG A 4 -7.06 -5.04 -4.95
C ARG A 4 -6.31 -3.83 -4.41
N LEU A 5 -5.04 -3.98 -4.05
CA LEU A 5 -4.21 -2.87 -3.60
C LEU A 5 -3.84 -1.99 -4.81
N SER A 6 -3.43 -2.59 -5.93
CA SER A 6 -3.13 -1.88 -7.18
C SER A 6 -4.27 -0.95 -7.62
N GLY A 7 -5.52 -1.42 -7.55
CA GLY A 7 -6.70 -0.59 -7.85
C GLY A 7 -6.82 0.65 -6.96
N LYS A 8 -6.52 0.55 -5.66
CA LYS A 8 -6.55 1.68 -4.72
C LYS A 8 -5.41 2.67 -4.96
N CYS A 9 -4.23 2.20 -5.35
CA CYS A 9 -3.06 3.04 -5.65
C CYS A 9 -3.31 3.97 -6.84
N LYS A 10 -4.01 3.47 -7.86
CA LYS A 10 -4.32 4.25 -9.08
C LYS A 10 -5.22 5.46 -8.81
N THR A 11 -6.04 5.42 -7.76
CA THR A 11 -6.99 6.50 -7.42
C THR A 11 -6.56 7.34 -6.21
N ALA A 12 -5.49 6.95 -5.50
CA ALA A 12 -5.05 7.61 -4.27
C ALA A 12 -4.22 8.87 -4.54
N GLY A 13 -4.37 9.93 -3.75
CA GLY A 13 -3.59 11.17 -3.87
C GLY A 13 -2.28 11.16 -3.07
N GLY A 14 -2.24 10.44 -1.94
CA GLY A 14 -1.07 10.36 -1.07
C GLY A 14 -0.46 8.96 -1.01
N TRP A 15 -0.97 8.11 -0.12
CA TRP A 15 -0.44 6.77 0.11
C TRP A 15 -1.51 5.69 -0.08
N ALA A 16 -1.11 4.52 -0.55
CA ALA A 16 -1.95 3.33 -0.50
C ALA A 16 -1.23 2.22 0.26
N MET A 17 -1.97 1.48 1.08
CA MET A 17 -1.38 0.50 2.00
C MET A 17 -2.22 -0.75 2.12
N LEU A 18 -1.56 -1.90 2.25
CA LEU A 18 -2.14 -3.13 2.76
C LEU A 18 -1.84 -3.20 4.26
N THR A 19 -2.88 -3.23 5.09
CA THR A 19 -2.76 -3.21 6.55
C THR A 19 -3.46 -4.43 7.17
N TYR A 20 -2.92 -4.93 8.28
CA TYR A 20 -3.51 -5.97 9.10
C TYR A 20 -4.15 -5.37 10.36
N HIS A 21 -5.38 -5.75 10.68
CA HIS A 21 -6.07 -5.32 11.89
C HIS A 21 -6.07 -6.44 12.94
N PRO A 22 -5.27 -6.35 14.01
CA PRO A 22 -5.06 -7.45 14.96
C PRO A 22 -6.31 -7.82 15.73
N VAL A 23 -7.21 -6.86 16.02
CA VAL A 23 -8.43 -7.13 16.81
C VAL A 23 -9.40 -8.07 16.10
N ASN A 24 -9.47 -8.03 14.76
CA ASN A 24 -10.44 -8.82 14.00
C ASN A 24 -9.79 -9.79 13.00
N GLY A 25 -8.46 -9.83 12.95
CA GLY A 25 -7.68 -10.72 12.08
C GLY A 25 -7.82 -10.44 10.58
N LYS A 26 -8.32 -9.27 10.17
CA LYS A 26 -8.59 -8.97 8.75
C LYS A 26 -7.54 -8.07 8.13
N LEU A 27 -7.45 -8.17 6.81
CA LEU A 27 -6.58 -7.35 5.98
C LEU A 27 -7.40 -6.30 5.22
N TYR A 28 -6.89 -5.08 5.18
CA TYR A 28 -7.53 -3.92 4.57
C TYR A 28 -6.60 -3.24 3.58
N ASN A 29 -7.17 -2.76 2.47
CA ASN A 29 -6.47 -1.80 1.62
C ASN A 29 -6.96 -0.42 2.01
N VAL A 30 -6.09 0.37 2.63
CA VAL A 30 -6.39 1.73 3.07
C VAL A 30 -5.67 2.72 2.17
N VAL A 31 -6.29 3.87 1.97
CA VAL A 31 -5.68 5.02 1.30
C VAL A 31 -5.54 6.09 2.36
N SER A 32 -4.33 6.63 2.51
CA SER A 32 -4.14 7.85 3.27
C SER A 32 -4.16 9.01 2.30
N ASP A 33 -5.05 9.95 2.54
CA ASP A 33 -4.89 11.28 1.95
C ASP A 33 -3.95 12.11 2.82
N GLU A 34 -3.25 13.04 2.18
CA GLU A 34 -2.15 13.78 2.79
C GLU A 34 -1.13 12.83 3.47
N HIS A 35 -0.78 13.09 4.73
CA HIS A 35 0.17 12.28 5.50
C HIS A 35 -0.50 11.27 6.47
N ALA A 36 -1.75 11.47 6.87
CA ALA A 36 -2.37 10.63 7.92
C ALA A 36 -3.90 10.52 7.90
N MET A 37 -4.59 11.09 6.91
CA MET A 37 -6.06 11.05 6.90
C MET A 37 -6.58 9.74 6.33
N GLY A 38 -7.50 9.08 7.03
CA GLY A 38 -8.11 7.81 6.58
C GLY A 38 -7.35 6.55 7.00
N LEU A 39 -6.35 6.68 7.88
CA LEU A 39 -5.65 5.55 8.48
C LEU A 39 -6.58 4.73 9.37
N LEU A 40 -6.35 3.41 9.36
CA LEU A 40 -7.04 2.48 10.24
C LEU A 40 -6.28 2.38 11.56
N TRP A 41 -6.92 2.80 12.65
CA TRP A 41 -6.32 2.77 13.98
C TRP A 41 -5.97 1.35 14.42
N MET A 42 -4.85 1.24 15.13
CA MET A 42 -4.32 -0.03 15.65
C MET A 42 -4.05 -1.10 14.56
N ALA A 43 -3.99 -0.71 13.29
CA ALA A 43 -3.62 -1.60 12.20
C ALA A 43 -2.11 -1.54 11.95
N THR A 44 -1.54 -2.67 11.55
CA THR A 44 -0.12 -2.82 11.19
C THR A 44 0.03 -2.73 9.66
N PRO A 45 0.73 -1.73 9.12
CA PRO A 45 1.04 -1.68 7.69
C PRO A 45 1.98 -2.82 7.28
N LEU A 46 1.64 -3.51 6.19
CA LEU A 46 2.42 -4.61 5.62
C LEU A 46 3.12 -4.19 4.33
N VAL A 47 2.38 -3.47 3.47
CA VAL A 47 2.87 -2.83 2.24
C VAL A 47 2.41 -1.38 2.26
N VAL A 48 3.31 -0.47 1.88
CA VAL A 48 3.04 0.95 1.74
C VAL A 48 3.63 1.40 0.42
N ILE A 49 2.85 2.11 -0.39
CA ILE A 49 3.32 2.75 -1.62
C ILE A 49 3.01 4.24 -1.57
N ASP A 50 4.03 5.05 -1.81
CA ASP A 50 3.91 6.49 -2.05
C ASP A 50 3.39 6.68 -3.48
N VAL A 51 2.26 7.38 -3.63
CA VAL A 51 1.66 7.69 -4.92
C VAL A 51 1.50 9.19 -5.14
N TYR A 52 2.20 10.03 -4.36
CA TYR A 52 2.45 11.41 -4.71
C TYR A 52 3.25 11.50 -6.02
N GLU A 53 3.02 12.54 -6.81
CA GLU A 53 3.73 12.72 -8.09
C GLU A 53 5.25 12.70 -7.89
N HIS A 54 5.78 13.30 -6.82
CA HIS A 54 7.22 13.29 -6.54
C HIS A 54 7.85 11.89 -6.45
N ALA A 55 7.05 10.85 -6.19
CA ALA A 55 7.56 9.49 -6.00
C ALA A 55 7.86 8.79 -7.34
N PHE A 56 7.25 9.26 -8.44
CA PHE A 56 7.33 8.59 -9.74
C PHE A 56 7.52 9.52 -10.92
N TYR A 57 7.38 10.84 -10.77
CA TYR A 57 7.29 11.76 -11.92
C TYR A 57 8.57 11.80 -12.78
N ILE A 58 9.73 11.57 -12.18
CA ILE A 58 11.01 11.59 -12.91
C ILE A 58 11.06 10.47 -13.96
N ASP A 59 10.67 9.25 -13.58
CA ASP A 59 10.77 8.08 -14.45
C ASP A 59 9.50 7.83 -15.28
N TYR A 60 8.33 8.16 -14.71
CA TYR A 60 7.03 7.82 -15.27
C TYR A 60 6.22 9.02 -15.76
N HIS A 61 6.59 10.25 -15.38
CA HIS A 61 5.78 11.46 -15.62
C HIS A 61 4.31 11.23 -15.19
N ASN A 62 3.35 11.46 -16.08
CA ASN A 62 1.92 11.26 -15.81
C ASN A 62 1.48 9.78 -15.82
N ARG A 63 2.38 8.81 -16.02
CA ARG A 63 2.08 7.37 -16.14
C ARG A 63 2.00 6.67 -14.78
N LYS A 64 1.18 7.19 -13.87
CA LYS A 64 0.98 6.63 -12.52
C LYS A 64 0.57 5.15 -12.52
N ALA A 65 -0.26 4.74 -13.48
CA ALA A 65 -0.72 3.35 -13.57
C ALA A 65 0.44 2.37 -13.81
N GLU A 66 1.41 2.76 -14.65
CA GLU A 66 2.60 1.96 -14.97
C GLU A 66 3.54 1.89 -13.75
N TYR A 67 3.75 3.00 -13.04
CA TYR A 67 4.50 3.01 -11.78
C TYR A 67 3.90 2.04 -10.75
N VAL A 68 2.58 2.07 -10.56
CA VAL A 68 1.88 1.16 -9.63
C VAL A 68 2.01 -0.30 -10.06
N GLU A 69 1.92 -0.58 -11.36
CA GLU A 69 2.07 -1.95 -11.89
C GLU A 69 3.50 -2.46 -11.67
N ASN A 70 4.51 -1.68 -12.04
CA ASN A 70 5.90 -2.03 -11.82
C ASN A 70 6.22 -2.20 -10.33
N PHE A 71 5.70 -1.34 -9.46
CA PHE A 71 5.84 -1.51 -8.01
C PHE A 71 5.29 -2.85 -7.57
N MET A 72 4.08 -3.22 -7.99
CA MET A 72 3.40 -4.46 -7.60
C MET A 72 4.16 -5.71 -8.03
N ASP A 73 4.80 -5.67 -9.20
CA ASP A 73 5.61 -6.77 -9.72
C ASP A 73 6.93 -6.96 -8.96
N HIS A 74 7.42 -5.92 -8.28
CA HIS A 74 8.67 -5.93 -7.52
C HIS A 74 8.47 -6.01 -5.99
N ILE A 75 7.24 -6.24 -5.51
CA ILE A 75 7.02 -6.47 -4.08
C ILE A 75 7.64 -7.82 -3.68
N ASP A 76 8.54 -7.79 -2.70
CA ASP A 76 8.98 -9.00 -2.01
C ASP A 76 7.89 -9.51 -1.05
N TRP A 77 7.08 -10.43 -1.55
CA TRP A 77 6.00 -11.05 -0.78
C TRP A 77 6.50 -11.94 0.37
N SER A 78 7.77 -12.38 0.36
CA SER A 78 8.32 -13.13 1.49
C SER A 78 8.47 -12.24 2.72
N THR A 79 9.08 -11.07 2.56
CA THR A 79 9.15 -10.03 3.59
C THR A 79 7.75 -9.60 4.08
N VAL A 80 6.78 -9.46 3.18
CA VAL A 80 5.39 -9.11 3.55
C VAL A 80 4.76 -10.22 4.41
N ASN A 81 5.00 -11.49 4.09
CA ASN A 81 4.50 -12.61 4.88
C ASN A 81 5.14 -12.68 6.27
N ASP A 82 6.44 -12.39 6.39
CA ASP A 82 7.13 -12.35 7.68
C ASP A 82 6.57 -11.24 8.58
N ARG A 83 6.33 -10.04 8.01
CA ARG A 83 5.64 -8.95 8.71
C ARG A 83 4.24 -9.34 9.16
N TYR A 84 3.48 -10.01 8.29
CA TYR A 84 2.14 -10.50 8.63
C TYR A 84 2.18 -11.48 9.80
N ARG A 85 3.08 -12.47 9.77
CA ARG A 85 3.25 -13.46 10.84
C ARG A 85 3.58 -12.78 12.17
N ALA A 86 4.53 -11.85 12.16
CA ALA A 86 4.90 -11.08 13.34
C ALA A 86 3.74 -10.24 13.90
N ALA A 87 2.89 -9.68 13.03
CA ALA A 87 1.73 -8.89 13.44
C ALA A 87 0.54 -9.75 13.93
N SER A 88 0.49 -11.02 13.51
CA SER A 88 -0.58 -11.97 13.85
C SER A 88 -0.28 -12.88 15.03
N ALA A 89 0.94 -12.81 15.58
CA ALA A 89 1.38 -13.55 16.76
C ALA A 89 0.86 -12.90 18.04
#